data_AF-A0A558CMQ0-F1
#
_entry.id   AF-A0A558CMQ0-F1
#
_cell.length_a   1.000
_cell.length_b   1.000
_cell.length_c   1.000
_cell.angle_alpha   90.00
_cell.angle_beta   90.00
_cell.angle_gamma   90.00
#
_symmetry.space_group_name_H-M   'P 1'
#
loop_
_entity.id
_entity.type
_entity.pdbx_description
1 polymer ?
#
loop_
_entity_poly.entity_id
_entity_poly.type
_entity_poly.pdbx_seq_one_letter_code
_entity_poly.pdbx_strand_id
1 'polypeptide(L)'
;MKHQVLLAGLVSLLLAACSEDQATATSVANANTTSQMKTTPAKSWYRFEQVSAGARVYQTNCASCHGKRAEGAENWRKAGPDGKYPAPPLNGTGHAWHHPLNILFHTVKNGSPGGQGNMPAWGEKLSDEDIISVIAWFQSKWPREIYQNWVQRDAAARSNRG
;
A
#
# COMPACT_ATOMS: atom_id res chain seq x y z
N MET A 1 40.05 80.49 -25.55
CA MET A 1 39.67 79.96 -26.88
C MET A 1 39.38 78.47 -26.71
N LYS A 2 38.39 77.97 -27.45
CA LYS A 2 37.75 76.63 -27.43
C LYS A 2 38.77 75.47 -27.41
N HIS A 3 38.52 74.27 -26.88
CA HIS A 3 37.50 73.29 -27.31
C HIS A 3 37.24 72.18 -26.29
N GLN A 4 35.98 71.72 -26.25
CA GLN A 4 35.55 70.41 -25.74
C GLN A 4 36.08 69.27 -26.63
N VAL A 5 36.32 68.08 -26.04
CA VAL A 5 36.08 66.79 -26.71
C VAL A 5 35.55 65.77 -25.68
N LEU A 6 34.37 65.22 -25.98
CA LEU A 6 33.74 64.04 -25.37
C LEU A 6 34.24 62.76 -26.09
N LEU A 7 34.61 61.72 -25.36
CA LEU A 7 34.58 60.31 -25.80
C LEU A 7 34.28 59.46 -24.54
N ALA A 8 33.07 58.91 -24.39
CA ALA A 8 32.55 57.67 -25.00
C ALA A 8 33.08 56.39 -24.34
N GLY A 9 32.25 55.87 -23.41
CA GLY A 9 31.87 54.46 -23.21
C GLY A 9 32.93 53.36 -23.09
N LEU A 10 32.78 52.52 -22.05
CA LEU A 10 32.83 51.06 -22.16
C LEU A 10 32.33 50.42 -20.85
N VAL A 11 31.04 50.07 -20.84
CA VAL A 11 30.44 49.17 -19.85
C VAL A 11 31.00 47.78 -20.11
N SER A 12 31.84 47.28 -19.20
CA SER A 12 32.36 45.92 -19.26
C SER A 12 31.53 45.01 -18.35
N LEU A 13 30.64 44.27 -18.99
CA LEU A 13 29.75 43.25 -18.44
C LEU A 13 30.58 41.96 -18.23
N LEU A 14 30.91 41.60 -16.98
CA LEU A 14 31.59 40.36 -16.66
C LEU A 14 30.58 39.21 -16.58
N LEU A 15 30.43 38.45 -17.67
CA LEU A 15 29.81 37.12 -17.65
C LEU A 15 30.76 36.13 -17.00
N ALA A 16 30.39 35.58 -15.84
CA ALA A 16 30.96 34.35 -15.31
C ALA A 16 30.36 33.16 -16.09
N ALA A 17 31.11 32.62 -17.05
CA ALA A 17 30.79 31.39 -17.75
C ALA A 17 31.44 30.19 -17.05
N CYS A 18 30.64 29.14 -16.85
CA CYS A 18 30.94 27.91 -16.15
C CYS A 18 32.11 27.13 -16.77
N SER A 19 32.92 26.50 -15.92
CA SER A 19 33.88 25.47 -16.34
C SER A 19 33.23 24.09 -16.19
N GLU A 20 32.94 23.44 -17.32
CA GLU A 20 32.72 22.00 -17.39
C GLU A 20 34.02 21.39 -17.94
N ASP A 21 34.69 20.60 -17.11
CA ASP A 21 35.82 19.79 -17.55
C ASP A 21 35.57 18.33 -17.13
N GLN A 22 35.11 17.54 -18.10
CA GLN A 22 35.10 16.09 -18.02
C GLN A 22 36.33 15.56 -18.75
N ALA A 23 37.23 14.90 -18.02
CA ALA A 23 38.21 14.00 -18.61
C ALA A 23 38.45 12.79 -17.68
N THR A 24 37.72 11.72 -18.00
CA THR A 24 38.16 10.31 -18.09
C THR A 24 39.12 9.72 -17.04
N ALA A 25 38.60 8.80 -16.23
CA ALA A 25 39.37 7.70 -15.64
C ALA A 25 38.58 6.39 -15.72
N THR A 26 39.01 5.50 -16.62
CA THR A 26 38.59 4.10 -16.68
C THR A 26 39.15 3.38 -15.46
N SER A 27 38.28 2.90 -14.57
CA SER A 27 38.63 1.98 -13.49
C SER A 27 37.51 0.97 -13.32
N VAL A 28 37.72 -0.24 -13.84
CA VAL A 28 37.01 -1.46 -13.47
C VAL A 28 37.26 -1.73 -11.99
N ALA A 29 36.32 -1.35 -11.14
CA ALA A 29 36.22 -1.81 -9.77
C ALA A 29 34.79 -2.29 -9.55
N ASN A 30 34.66 -3.60 -9.37
CA ASN A 30 33.46 -4.30 -8.97
C ASN A 30 33.07 -3.84 -7.55
N ALA A 31 32.47 -2.66 -7.44
CA ALA A 31 31.79 -2.23 -6.24
C ALA A 31 30.39 -2.82 -6.33
N ASN A 32 30.23 -3.95 -5.65
CA ASN A 32 28.95 -4.51 -5.21
C ASN A 32 28.16 -3.38 -4.56
N THR A 33 27.45 -2.63 -5.40
CA THR A 33 26.59 -1.55 -5.00
C THR A 33 25.35 -2.26 -4.49
N THR A 34 25.48 -2.78 -3.27
CA THR A 34 24.37 -2.82 -2.33
C THR A 34 24.01 -1.35 -2.09
N SER A 35 23.41 -0.73 -3.12
CA SER A 35 22.56 0.42 -2.99
C SER A 35 21.52 -0.06 -2.02
N GLN A 36 21.76 0.29 -0.76
CA GLN A 36 20.76 0.26 0.26
C GLN A 36 19.54 0.94 -0.37
N MET A 37 18.57 0.12 -0.76
CA MET A 37 17.24 0.58 -1.07
C MET A 37 16.76 1.25 0.21
N LYS A 38 17.02 2.54 0.34
CA LYS A 38 16.23 3.46 1.15
C LYS A 38 14.84 3.40 0.53
N THR A 39 14.09 2.36 0.91
CA THR A 39 12.73 2.13 0.49
C THR A 39 11.88 3.18 1.18
N THR A 40 11.69 4.32 0.52
CA THR A 40 10.53 5.17 0.76
C THR A 40 9.33 4.22 0.85
N PRO A 41 8.58 4.20 1.96
CA PRO A 41 7.44 3.30 2.10
C PRO A 41 6.54 3.50 0.89
N ALA A 42 6.32 2.43 0.11
CA ALA A 42 5.38 2.48 -0.98
C ALA A 42 4.05 2.98 -0.44
N LYS A 43 3.54 4.06 -1.03
CA LYS A 43 2.29 4.69 -0.61
C LYS A 43 1.20 3.60 -0.61
N SER A 44 0.54 3.41 0.54
CA SER A 44 -0.59 2.48 0.64
C SER A 44 -1.69 2.87 -0.35
N TRP A 45 -2.44 1.89 -0.86
CA TRP A 45 -3.56 2.15 -1.76
C TRP A 45 -4.73 2.88 -1.08
N TYR A 46 -4.82 2.78 0.25
CA TYR A 46 -5.83 3.43 1.07
C TYR A 46 -5.33 4.75 1.68
N ARG A 47 -6.29 5.62 1.99
CA ARG A 47 -6.09 6.88 2.71
C ARG A 47 -6.45 6.76 4.19
N PHE A 48 -6.04 7.74 4.99
CA PHE A 48 -6.36 7.79 6.41
C PHE A 48 -7.86 7.78 6.69
N GLU A 49 -8.65 8.49 5.87
CA GLU A 49 -10.10 8.58 6.04
C GLU A 49 -10.78 7.21 5.85
N GLN A 50 -10.31 6.41 4.89
CA GLN A 50 -10.82 5.05 4.65
C GLN A 50 -10.49 4.13 5.82
N VAL A 51 -9.27 4.22 6.37
CA VAL A 51 -8.90 3.45 7.57
C VAL A 51 -9.76 3.86 8.77
N SER A 52 -10.02 5.15 8.95
CA SER A 52 -10.86 5.66 10.04
C SER A 52 -12.33 5.20 9.92
N ALA A 53 -12.92 5.35 8.73
CA ALA A 53 -14.27 4.86 8.45
C ALA A 53 -14.35 3.33 8.62
N GLY A 54 -13.38 2.62 8.07
CA GLY A 54 -13.27 1.17 8.17
C GLY A 54 -13.15 0.66 9.60
N ALA A 55 -12.52 1.43 10.49
CA ALA A 55 -12.47 1.09 11.91
C ALA A 55 -13.88 1.00 12.52
N ARG A 56 -14.75 1.98 12.24
CA ARG A 56 -16.13 1.98 12.72
C ARG A 56 -16.92 0.82 12.12
N VAL A 57 -16.84 0.62 10.80
CA VAL A 57 -17.50 -0.50 10.13
C VAL A 57 -17.05 -1.83 10.72
N TYR A 58 -15.75 -2.01 10.94
CA TYR A 58 -15.18 -3.24 11.48
C TYR A 58 -15.67 -3.54 12.89
N GLN A 59 -15.60 -2.54 13.80
CA GLN A 59 -15.99 -2.75 15.19
C GLN A 59 -17.47 -3.09 15.34
N THR A 60 -18.33 -2.49 14.52
CA THR A 60 -19.77 -2.75 14.55
C THR A 60 -20.13 -4.10 13.95
N ASN A 61 -19.47 -4.51 12.86
CA ASN A 61 -19.97 -5.61 12.02
C ASN A 61 -19.10 -6.88 12.05
N CYS A 62 -17.80 -6.76 12.32
CA CYS A 62 -16.83 -7.83 12.07
C CYS A 62 -16.15 -8.34 13.34
N ALA A 63 -15.94 -7.46 14.32
CA ALA A 63 -15.13 -7.72 15.50
C ALA A 63 -15.69 -8.84 16.40
N SER A 64 -17.00 -9.10 16.37
CA SER A 64 -17.63 -10.17 17.14
C SER A 64 -17.12 -11.57 16.77
N CYS A 65 -16.70 -11.77 15.52
CA CYS A 65 -16.14 -13.03 15.05
C CYS A 65 -14.62 -12.94 14.83
N HIS A 66 -14.14 -11.86 14.21
CA HIS A 66 -12.73 -11.73 13.84
C HIS A 66 -11.84 -11.10 14.93
N GLY A 67 -12.39 -10.78 16.10
CA GLY A 67 -11.67 -10.16 17.21
C GLY A 67 -11.52 -8.64 17.03
N LYS A 68 -11.36 -7.89 18.12
CA LYS A 68 -11.35 -6.40 18.08
C LYS A 68 -10.14 -5.84 17.34
N ARG A 69 -9.04 -6.59 17.28
CA ARG A 69 -7.78 -6.26 16.63
C ARG A 69 -7.55 -7.09 15.37
N ALA A 70 -8.60 -7.69 14.81
CA ALA A 70 -8.50 -8.60 13.67
C ALA A 70 -7.59 -9.83 13.91
N GLU A 71 -7.49 -10.26 15.16
CA GLU A 71 -6.68 -11.40 15.64
C GLU A 71 -7.32 -12.77 15.37
N GLY A 72 -8.58 -12.80 14.94
CA GLY A 72 -9.33 -14.04 14.71
C GLY A 72 -9.82 -14.69 15.99
N ALA A 73 -10.60 -15.76 15.85
CA ALA A 73 -10.98 -16.61 16.98
C ALA A 73 -9.78 -17.47 17.44
N GLU A 74 -9.69 -17.79 18.73
CA GLU A 74 -8.55 -18.54 19.30
C GLU A 74 -8.28 -19.88 18.59
N ASN A 75 -9.34 -20.61 18.24
CA ASN A 75 -9.29 -21.92 17.59
C ASN A 75 -9.52 -21.87 16.07
N TRP A 76 -9.22 -20.75 15.41
CA TRP A 76 -9.49 -20.55 13.96
C TRP A 76 -8.88 -21.61 13.03
N ARG A 77 -7.89 -22.38 13.50
CA ARG A 77 -7.26 -23.49 12.76
C ARG A 77 -7.91 -24.85 12.98
N LYS A 78 -8.96 -24.94 13.79
CA LYS A 78 -9.67 -26.18 14.08
C LYS A 78 -11.13 -26.05 13.65
N ALA A 79 -11.57 -26.98 12.82
CA ALA A 79 -12.98 -27.05 12.43
C ALA A 79 -13.88 -27.28 13.66
N GLY A 80 -15.03 -26.62 13.68
CA GLY A 80 -16.07 -26.83 14.67
C GLY A 80 -16.90 -28.08 14.40
N PRO A 81 -17.93 -28.34 15.24
CA PRO A 81 -18.85 -29.48 15.06
C PRO A 81 -19.61 -29.46 13.73
N ASP A 82 -19.80 -28.29 13.13
CA ASP A 82 -20.41 -28.08 11.80
C ASP A 82 -19.42 -28.32 10.64
N GLY A 83 -18.18 -28.73 10.94
CA GLY A 83 -17.12 -28.95 9.96
C GLY A 83 -16.50 -27.66 9.41
N LYS A 84 -16.93 -26.48 9.89
CA LYS A 84 -16.45 -25.19 9.39
C LYS A 84 -15.40 -24.59 10.31
N TYR A 85 -14.53 -23.78 9.73
CA TYR A 85 -13.50 -23.08 10.50
C TYR A 85 -14.07 -21.79 11.11
N PRO A 86 -13.72 -21.46 12.37
CA PRO A 86 -13.99 -20.15 12.95
C PRO A 86 -13.33 -19.02 12.15
N ALA A 87 -13.77 -17.80 12.41
CA ALA A 87 -13.28 -16.62 11.73
C ALA A 87 -11.74 -16.48 11.86
N PRO A 88 -10.99 -16.47 10.73
CA PRO A 88 -9.54 -16.38 10.76
C PRO A 88 -9.05 -14.96 11.11
N PRO A 89 -7.79 -14.81 11.52
CA PRO A 89 -7.17 -13.50 11.69
C PRO A 89 -7.14 -12.73 10.37
N LEU A 90 -7.48 -11.45 10.43
CA LEU A 90 -7.41 -10.51 9.31
C LEU A 90 -6.29 -9.49 9.46
N ASN A 91 -5.52 -9.52 10.56
CA ASN A 91 -4.41 -8.60 10.85
C ASN A 91 -3.07 -9.02 10.24
N GLY A 92 -3.07 -9.94 9.28
CA GLY A 92 -1.87 -10.39 8.57
C GLY A 92 -1.19 -11.63 9.16
N THR A 93 -1.68 -12.15 10.31
CA THR A 93 -1.23 -13.43 10.88
C THR A 93 -1.95 -14.65 10.29
N GLY A 94 -3.08 -14.41 9.60
CA GLY A 94 -3.85 -15.41 8.85
C GLY A 94 -3.51 -15.44 7.35
N HIS A 95 -4.41 -16.00 6.55
CA HIS A 95 -4.17 -16.22 5.11
C HIS A 95 -4.71 -15.11 4.20
N ALA A 96 -5.36 -14.07 4.76
CA ALA A 96 -6.04 -13.02 3.98
C ALA A 96 -5.12 -12.30 2.98
N TRP A 97 -3.83 -12.15 3.30
CA TRP A 97 -2.84 -11.48 2.44
C TRP A 97 -2.50 -12.24 1.15
N HIS A 98 -2.91 -13.50 1.02
CA HIS A 98 -2.79 -14.25 -0.24
C HIS A 98 -3.83 -13.82 -1.28
N HIS A 99 -4.88 -13.10 -0.88
CA HIS A 99 -6.01 -12.75 -1.74
C HIS A 99 -5.90 -11.29 -2.22
N PRO A 100 -6.01 -11.02 -3.53
CA PRO A 100 -6.01 -9.66 -4.06
C PRO A 100 -7.27 -8.89 -3.63
N LEU A 101 -7.24 -7.56 -3.78
CA LEU A 101 -8.28 -6.66 -3.24
C LEU A 101 -9.70 -7.05 -3.69
N ASN A 102 -9.88 -7.39 -4.96
CA ASN A 102 -11.18 -7.78 -5.49
C ASN A 102 -11.71 -9.07 -4.85
N ILE A 103 -10.84 -10.04 -4.53
CA ILE A 103 -11.25 -11.29 -3.90
C ILE A 103 -11.64 -11.05 -2.43
N LEU A 104 -10.88 -10.20 -1.73
CA LEU A 104 -11.26 -9.73 -0.39
C LEU A 104 -12.62 -9.01 -0.43
N PHE A 105 -12.81 -8.11 -1.39
CA PHE A 105 -14.05 -7.38 -1.60
C PHE A 105 -15.23 -8.33 -1.86
N HIS A 106 -15.09 -9.27 -2.81
CA HIS A 106 -16.14 -10.24 -3.10
C HIS A 106 -16.45 -11.15 -1.92
N THR A 107 -15.45 -11.54 -1.14
CA THR A 107 -15.65 -12.36 0.07
C THR A 107 -16.46 -11.61 1.12
N VAL A 108 -16.18 -10.32 1.35
CA VAL A 108 -16.98 -9.50 2.27
C VAL A 108 -18.39 -9.29 1.70
N LYS A 109 -18.50 -8.92 0.42
CA LYS A 109 -19.78 -8.62 -0.23
C LYS A 109 -20.72 -9.83 -0.25
N ASN A 110 -20.19 -11.01 -0.57
CA ASN A 110 -20.97 -12.22 -0.84
C ASN A 110 -20.89 -13.29 0.27
N GLY A 111 -20.07 -13.09 1.29
CA GLY A 111 -19.85 -14.05 2.36
C GLY A 111 -18.87 -15.17 1.98
N SER A 112 -18.80 -16.21 2.83
CA SER A 112 -17.90 -17.35 2.60
C SER A 112 -18.21 -18.06 1.26
N PRO A 113 -17.23 -18.21 0.35
CA PRO A 113 -17.45 -18.87 -0.94
C PRO A 113 -18.02 -20.27 -0.78
N GLY A 114 -19.05 -20.60 -1.58
CA GLY A 114 -19.64 -21.94 -1.61
C GLY A 114 -20.15 -22.46 -0.26
N GLY A 115 -20.46 -21.58 0.70
CA GLY A 115 -20.91 -21.98 2.04
C GLY A 115 -19.83 -22.64 2.90
N GLN A 116 -18.56 -22.57 2.49
CA GLN A 116 -17.41 -23.21 3.16
C GLN A 116 -17.10 -22.62 4.55
N GLY A 117 -17.74 -21.51 4.91
CA GLY A 117 -17.60 -20.84 6.18
C GLY A 117 -18.93 -20.28 6.70
N ASN A 118 -18.85 -19.60 7.84
CA ASN A 118 -19.99 -18.99 8.51
C ASN A 118 -20.03 -17.45 8.33
N MET A 119 -19.13 -16.88 7.50
CA MET A 119 -19.14 -15.44 7.25
C MET A 119 -20.35 -15.07 6.39
N PRO A 120 -21.27 -14.21 6.88
CA PRO A 120 -22.45 -13.79 6.12
C PRO A 120 -22.06 -12.84 4.98
N ALA A 121 -22.96 -12.71 4.00
CA ALA A 121 -22.88 -11.68 2.98
C ALA A 121 -23.21 -10.30 3.56
N TRP A 122 -22.45 -9.27 3.15
CA TRP A 122 -22.63 -7.90 3.60
C TRP A 122 -23.11 -6.93 2.51
N GLY A 123 -23.22 -7.37 1.26
CA GLY A 123 -23.55 -6.50 0.12
C GLY A 123 -24.93 -5.83 0.17
N GLU A 124 -25.86 -6.34 0.98
CA GLU A 124 -27.17 -5.72 1.21
C GLU A 124 -27.19 -4.78 2.43
N LYS A 125 -26.13 -4.81 3.25
CA LYS A 125 -26.04 -4.09 4.54
C LYS A 125 -24.99 -2.98 4.53
N LEU A 126 -23.96 -3.12 3.72
CA LEU A 126 -22.84 -2.19 3.59
C LEU A 126 -22.72 -1.73 2.14
N SER A 127 -22.39 -0.46 1.95
CA SER A 127 -22.02 0.06 0.64
C SER A 127 -20.68 -0.53 0.18
N ASP A 128 -20.40 -0.41 -1.11
CA ASP A 128 -19.10 -0.84 -1.66
C ASP A 128 -17.96 -0.02 -1.03
N GLU A 129 -18.20 1.26 -0.74
CA GLU A 129 -17.26 2.14 -0.03
C GLU A 129 -16.99 1.68 1.40
N ASP A 130 -18.02 1.21 2.13
CA ASP A 130 -17.86 0.66 3.48
C ASP A 130 -17.07 -0.65 3.46
N ILE A 131 -17.33 -1.51 2.47
CA ILE A 131 -16.57 -2.75 2.28
C ILE A 131 -15.10 -2.44 1.95
N ILE A 132 -14.84 -1.49 1.06
CA ILE A 132 -13.47 -1.05 0.76
C ILE A 132 -12.80 -0.46 2.00
N SER A 133 -13.53 0.33 2.78
CA SER A 133 -13.01 0.95 4.00
C SER A 133 -12.67 -0.09 5.06
N VAL A 134 -13.52 -1.11 5.27
CA VAL A 134 -13.22 -2.18 6.24
C VAL A 134 -11.99 -2.99 5.83
N ILE A 135 -11.79 -3.21 4.53
CA ILE A 135 -10.59 -3.86 3.99
C ILE A 135 -9.34 -3.00 4.23
N ALA A 136 -9.42 -1.71 3.91
CA ALA A 136 -8.34 -0.77 4.21
C ALA A 136 -7.95 -0.80 5.70
N TRP A 137 -8.94 -0.85 6.60
CA TRP A 137 -8.66 -0.88 8.03
C TRP A 137 -7.92 -2.14 8.48
N PHE A 138 -8.37 -3.35 8.11
CA PHE A 138 -7.64 -4.55 8.56
C PHE A 138 -6.27 -4.68 7.88
N GLN A 139 -6.13 -4.23 6.63
CA GLN A 139 -4.83 -4.19 5.95
C GLN A 139 -3.86 -3.19 6.58
N SER A 140 -4.37 -2.11 7.17
CA SER A 140 -3.54 -1.17 7.95
C SER A 140 -2.91 -1.79 9.20
N LYS A 141 -3.38 -2.98 9.63
CA LYS A 141 -2.82 -3.73 10.75
C LYS A 141 -1.71 -4.70 10.34
N TRP A 142 -1.49 -4.89 9.04
CA TRP A 142 -0.53 -5.88 8.56
C TRP A 142 0.91 -5.42 8.82
N PRO A 143 1.79 -6.34 9.24
CA PRO A 143 3.23 -6.07 9.24
C PRO A 143 3.69 -5.60 7.86
N ARG A 144 4.67 -4.68 7.83
CA ARG A 144 5.15 -4.06 6.58
C ARG A 144 5.50 -5.09 5.50
N GLU A 145 6.19 -6.16 5.88
CA GLU A 145 6.57 -7.24 4.96
C GLU A 145 5.36 -7.95 4.35
N ILE A 146 4.36 -8.28 5.16
CA ILE A 146 3.11 -8.91 4.70
C ILE A 146 2.36 -7.98 3.74
N TYR A 147 2.28 -6.69 4.06
CA TYR A 147 1.67 -5.70 3.17
C TYR A 147 2.40 -5.60 1.83
N GLN A 148 3.73 -5.56 1.84
CA GLN A 148 4.54 -5.51 0.62
C GLN A 148 4.36 -6.77 -0.25
N ASN A 149 4.31 -7.95 0.37
CA ASN A 149 4.02 -9.19 -0.34
C ASN A 149 2.63 -9.18 -0.98
N TRP A 150 1.63 -8.65 -0.27
CA TRP A 150 0.30 -8.49 -0.82
C TRP A 150 0.24 -7.50 -1.99
N VAL A 151 0.95 -6.37 -1.93
CA VAL A 151 0.99 -5.37 -3.02
C VAL A 151 1.45 -6.03 -4.33
N GLN A 152 2.46 -6.90 -4.27
CA GLN A 152 2.96 -7.63 -5.44
C GLN A 152 1.90 -8.60 -5.99
N ARG A 153 1.22 -9.34 -5.10
CA ARG A 153 0.15 -10.28 -5.49
C ARG A 153 -1.04 -9.57 -6.11
N ASP A 154 -1.47 -8.46 -5.51
CA ASP A 154 -2.57 -7.65 -6.01
C ASP A 154 -2.24 -7.07 -7.40
N ALA A 155 -1.02 -6.56 -7.58
CA ALA A 155 -0.55 -6.09 -8.88
C ALA A 155 -0.57 -7.19 -9.94
N ALA A 156 -0.02 -8.38 -9.64
CA ALA A 156 -0.03 -9.52 -10.55
C ALA A 156 -1.46 -9.95 -10.93
N ALA A 157 -2.38 -9.99 -9.95
CA ALA A 157 -3.77 -10.34 -10.17
C ALA A 157 -4.55 -9.30 -11.00
N ARG A 158 -4.10 -8.04 -11.03
CA ARG A 158 -4.66 -6.99 -11.92
C ARG A 158 -4.09 -7.08 -13.33
N SER A 159 -2.80 -7.38 -13.47
CA SER A 159 -2.16 -7.55 -14.78
C SER A 159 -2.70 -8.74 -15.57
N ASN A 160 -3.07 -9.83 -14.89
CA ASN A 160 -3.59 -11.05 -15.54
C ASN A 160 -5.07 -10.95 -15.98
N ARG A 161 -5.70 -9.77 -15.91
CA ARG A 161 -7.08 -9.54 -16.37
C ARG A 161 -7.18 -8.77 -17.69
N GLY A 162 -6.03 -8.48 -18.30
CA GLY A 162 -5.93 -7.88 -19.63
C GLY A 162 -6.10 -8.90 -20.75
#